data_AF-A0A1B6AII7-F1
#
_entry.id   AF-A0A1B6AII7-F1
#
_cell.length_a   1.000
_cell.length_b   1.000
_cell.length_c   1.000
_cell.angle_alpha   90.00
_cell.angle_beta   90.00
_cell.angle_gamma   90.00
#
_symmetry.space_group_name_H-M   'P 1'
#
loop_
_entity.id
_entity.type
_entity.pdbx_description
1 polymer ?
#
loop_
_entity_poly.entity_id
_entity_poly.type
_entity_poly.pdbx_seq_one_letter_code
_entity_poly.pdbx_strand_id
1 'polypeptide(L)'
;MGVGSRYGGGAAGSGGRGFGDGGGFGDGRGFGDGRGGGAEDEAEALLRARLRLADEQIDTPPGLWERIKETADAPAPAAVSLAPARRRRPFGLAVALAVAAAVVAVGLGVWWLVRPGSVGPEPAGPPPTVTITVYNSEQACRSGRSLECALRLAKDPHTEYAAAGNSVGRVWHGDELAARCVVTDGQMVRDEAGITSTRWYLVTSGQGAQGWLPGVRTRNTREVPVCPADVR
;
A
#
# COMPACT_ATOMS: atom_id res chain seq x y z
N MET A 1 -47.58 -15.57 -32.94
CA MET A 1 -47.09 -14.88 -34.16
C MET A 1 -45.70 -14.36 -33.83
N GLY A 2 -44.57 -14.78 -34.39
CA GLY A 2 -44.18 -15.74 -35.42
C GLY A 2 -42.73 -15.40 -35.80
N VAL A 3 -41.88 -16.43 -35.96
CA VAL A 3 -40.61 -16.53 -36.72
C VAL A 3 -39.43 -15.61 -36.32
N GLY A 4 -38.19 -16.06 -36.07
CA GLY A 4 -37.47 -17.27 -36.48
C GLY A 4 -36.51 -16.98 -37.66
N SER A 5 -35.25 -16.62 -37.39
CA SER A 5 -34.15 -16.57 -38.38
C SER A 5 -33.01 -17.45 -37.86
N ARG A 6 -32.93 -18.72 -38.27
CA ARG A 6 -32.25 -19.25 -39.47
C ARG A 6 -30.73 -19.05 -39.46
N TYR A 7 -30.06 -20.03 -38.86
CA TYR A 7 -28.73 -20.47 -39.25
C TYR A 7 -28.81 -21.23 -40.58
N GLY A 8 -27.94 -20.87 -41.53
CA GLY A 8 -27.50 -21.71 -42.64
C GLY A 8 -25.98 -21.48 -42.74
N GLY A 9 -25.12 -22.48 -42.88
CA GLY A 9 -25.27 -23.77 -43.54
C GLY A 9 -24.12 -23.85 -44.54
N GLY A 10 -23.11 -24.66 -44.24
CA GLY A 10 -21.89 -24.81 -45.04
C GLY A 10 -21.09 -26.03 -44.60
N ALA A 11 -21.67 -27.22 -44.84
CA ALA A 11 -20.94 -28.48 -44.99
C ALA A 11 -20.32 -28.52 -46.41
N ALA A 12 -19.37 -29.35 -46.83
CA ALA A 12 -18.84 -30.62 -46.35
C ALA A 12 -17.57 -30.97 -47.16
N GLY A 13 -16.76 -31.90 -46.63
CA GLY A 13 -16.03 -32.92 -47.39
C GLY A 13 -14.67 -32.53 -48.00
N SER A 14 -13.65 -33.38 -48.10
CA SER A 14 -13.63 -34.85 -47.98
C SER A 14 -12.19 -35.38 -47.95
N GLY A 15 -11.98 -36.52 -47.27
CA GLY A 15 -10.96 -37.54 -47.60
C GLY A 15 -9.67 -37.46 -46.78
N GLY A 16 -9.21 -38.48 -46.03
CA GLY A 16 -9.61 -39.87 -45.90
C GLY A 16 -8.45 -40.83 -46.25
N ARG A 17 -8.13 -41.71 -45.29
CA ARG A 17 -7.27 -42.94 -45.34
C ARG A 17 -5.77 -42.72 -45.05
N GLY A 18 -5.10 -43.52 -44.22
CA GLY A 18 -5.49 -44.70 -43.44
C GLY A 18 -4.29 -45.42 -42.80
N PHE A 19 -4.62 -46.40 -41.95
CA PHE A 19 -3.86 -47.60 -41.53
C PHE A 19 -2.63 -47.48 -40.62
N GLY A 20 -2.70 -48.23 -39.51
CA GLY A 20 -1.58 -48.54 -38.63
C GLY A 20 -2.03 -49.22 -37.33
N ASP A 21 -2.56 -50.44 -37.42
CA ASP A 21 -2.76 -51.35 -36.29
C ASP A 21 -1.42 -51.65 -35.58
N GLY A 22 -1.45 -51.72 -34.25
CA GLY A 22 -0.31 -52.12 -33.43
C GLY A 22 -0.64 -52.13 -31.95
N GLY A 23 -1.32 -53.18 -31.50
CA GLY A 23 -1.58 -53.42 -30.08
C GLY A 23 -0.28 -53.60 -29.29
N GLY A 24 -0.22 -52.98 -28.12
CA GLY A 24 0.82 -53.14 -27.12
C GLY A 24 0.24 -52.87 -25.74
N PHE A 25 -0.29 -53.92 -25.12
CA PHE A 25 -0.61 -53.93 -23.69
C PHE A 25 0.69 -53.68 -22.91
N GLY A 26 0.73 -52.54 -22.24
CA GLY A 26 1.79 -52.16 -21.31
C GLY A 26 1.15 -51.66 -20.03
N ASP A 27 0.80 -52.61 -19.16
CA ASP A 27 0.53 -52.36 -17.75
C ASP A 27 1.74 -51.65 -17.14
N GLY A 28 1.53 -50.40 -16.76
CA GLY A 28 2.60 -49.45 -16.47
C GLY A 28 2.23 -48.44 -15.42
N ARG A 29 1.79 -48.94 -14.26
CA ARG A 29 1.95 -48.31 -12.94
C ARG A 29 1.24 -46.96 -12.72
N GLY A 30 0.12 -47.07 -12.00
CA GLY A 30 -0.20 -46.27 -10.83
C GLY A 30 0.17 -44.80 -10.89
N PHE A 31 -0.80 -43.99 -11.34
CA PHE A 31 -0.97 -42.64 -10.82
C PHE A 31 -1.25 -42.76 -9.31
N GLY A 32 -0.18 -42.73 -8.53
CA GLY A 32 -0.23 -42.55 -7.09
C GLY A 32 -0.57 -41.10 -6.81
N ASP A 33 -1.86 -40.85 -6.70
CA ASP A 33 -2.43 -39.74 -5.96
C ASP A 33 -1.78 -39.60 -4.57
N GLY A 34 -1.57 -38.35 -4.15
CA GLY A 34 -1.66 -37.94 -2.75
C GLY A 34 -0.60 -38.46 -1.77
N ARG A 35 0.55 -37.78 -1.67
CA ARG A 35 1.37 -37.87 -0.44
C ARG A 35 2.16 -36.61 -0.08
N GLY A 36 1.61 -35.43 -0.42
CA GLY A 36 2.14 -34.13 0.00
C GLY A 36 1.12 -33.18 0.62
N GLY A 37 -0.17 -33.27 0.24
CA GLY A 37 -1.21 -32.30 0.68
C GLY A 37 -1.78 -32.55 2.08
N GLY A 38 -1.86 -33.81 2.55
CA GLY A 38 -2.59 -34.12 3.79
C GLY A 38 -2.02 -33.46 5.04
N ALA A 39 -0.68 -33.34 5.15
CA ALA A 39 -0.04 -32.70 6.30
C ALA A 39 -0.17 -31.17 6.29
N GLU A 40 -0.20 -30.57 5.10
CA GLU A 40 -0.37 -29.12 4.93
C GLU A 40 -1.84 -28.73 5.18
N ASP A 41 -2.78 -29.51 4.66
CA ASP A 41 -4.22 -29.35 4.90
C ASP A 41 -4.58 -29.54 6.38
N GLU A 42 -3.93 -30.50 7.06
CA GLU A 42 -4.10 -30.74 8.50
C GLU A 42 -3.54 -29.59 9.34
N ALA A 43 -2.36 -29.06 8.98
CA ALA A 43 -1.78 -27.90 9.64
C ALA A 43 -2.64 -26.64 9.47
N GLU A 44 -3.22 -26.44 8.29
CA GLU A 44 -4.12 -25.33 8.01
C GLU A 44 -5.43 -25.46 8.82
N ALA A 45 -5.99 -26.67 8.91
CA ALA A 45 -7.18 -26.94 9.71
C ALA A 45 -6.93 -26.67 11.21
N LEU A 46 -5.78 -27.10 11.74
CA LEU A 46 -5.38 -26.82 13.12
C LEU A 46 -5.18 -25.33 13.39
N LEU A 47 -4.60 -24.59 12.45
CA LEU A 47 -4.42 -23.15 12.57
C LEU A 47 -5.76 -22.42 12.59
N ARG A 48 -6.69 -22.77 11.68
CA ARG A 48 -8.04 -22.19 11.66
C ARG A 48 -8.80 -22.47 12.94
N ALA A 49 -8.70 -23.69 13.49
CA ALA A 49 -9.33 -24.04 14.76
C ALA A 49 -8.77 -23.20 15.93
N ARG A 50 -7.45 -23.01 15.98
CA ARG A 50 -6.81 -22.16 17.01
C ARG A 50 -7.21 -20.70 16.89
N LEU A 51 -7.28 -20.16 15.68
CA LEU A 51 -7.70 -18.78 15.46
C LEU A 51 -9.15 -18.56 15.91
N ARG A 52 -10.05 -19.50 15.62
CA ARG A 52 -11.45 -19.44 16.08
C ARG A 52 -11.55 -19.43 17.61
N LEU A 53 -10.80 -20.30 18.27
CA LEU A 53 -10.74 -20.33 19.73
C LEU A 53 -10.17 -19.04 20.33
N ALA A 54 -9.21 -18.40 19.66
CA ALA A 54 -8.67 -17.12 20.10
C ALA A 54 -9.68 -15.98 19.92
N ASP A 55 -10.41 -15.95 18.81
CA ASP A 55 -11.43 -14.94 18.52
C ASP A 55 -12.61 -15.03 19.49
N GLU A 56 -13.03 -16.25 19.85
CA GLU A 56 -14.04 -16.51 20.88
C GLU A 56 -13.62 -16.06 22.29
N GLN A 57 -12.32 -15.88 22.54
CA GLN A 57 -11.80 -15.36 23.81
C GLN A 57 -11.70 -13.84 23.85
N ILE A 58 -11.88 -13.15 22.72
CA ILE A 58 -11.81 -11.69 22.66
C ILE A 58 -13.18 -11.11 23.01
N ASP A 59 -13.34 -10.75 24.29
CA ASP A 59 -14.48 -9.96 24.74
C ASP A 59 -14.16 -8.46 24.75
N THR A 60 -15.14 -7.66 24.36
CA THR A 60 -15.00 -6.20 24.44
C THR A 60 -15.21 -5.76 25.88
N PRO A 61 -14.26 -5.03 26.50
CA PRO A 61 -14.43 -4.59 27.89
C PRO A 61 -15.64 -3.66 28.03
N PRO A 62 -16.41 -3.78 29.13
CA PRO A 62 -17.62 -2.98 29.33
C PRO A 62 -17.28 -1.48 29.33
N GLY A 63 -18.13 -0.68 28.68
CA GLY A 63 -17.98 0.78 28.61
C GLY A 63 -16.87 1.29 27.68
N LEU A 64 -16.20 0.43 26.90
CA LEU A 64 -15.25 0.88 25.87
C LEU A 64 -15.92 1.83 24.85
N TRP A 65 -17.09 1.45 24.33
CA TRP A 65 -17.79 2.24 23.33
C TRP A 65 -18.32 3.57 23.86
N GLU A 66 -18.72 3.62 25.13
CA GLU A 66 -19.17 4.87 25.77
C GLU A 66 -18.01 5.86 25.94
N ARG A 67 -16.81 5.39 26.30
CA ARG A 67 -15.60 6.25 26.35
C ARG A 67 -15.22 6.80 24.98
N ILE A 68 -15.36 6.00 23.91
CA ILE A 68 -15.07 6.45 22.55
C ILE A 68 -16.07 7.54 22.12
N LYS A 69 -17.36 7.37 22.42
CA LYS A 69 -18.41 8.38 22.15
C LYS A 69 -18.18 9.66 22.96
N GLU A 70 -17.88 9.54 24.25
CA GLU A 70 -17.66 10.68 25.14
C GLU A 70 -16.43 11.53 24.72
N THR A 71 -15.41 10.89 24.15
CA THR A 71 -14.24 11.59 23.58
C THR A 71 -14.56 12.26 22.25
N ALA A 72 -15.46 11.69 21.45
CA ALA A 72 -15.91 12.23 20.17
C ALA A 72 -16.89 13.40 20.33
N ASP A 73 -17.69 13.41 21.41
CA ASP A 73 -18.71 14.43 21.68
C ASP A 73 -18.23 15.58 22.58
N ALA A 74 -16.97 15.60 23.00
CA ALA A 74 -16.42 16.68 23.83
C ALA A 74 -16.45 18.03 23.07
N PRO A 75 -17.26 19.02 23.50
CA PRO A 75 -17.32 20.31 22.81
C PRO A 75 -16.05 21.12 23.10
N ALA A 76 -15.51 21.76 22.07
CA ALA A 76 -14.48 22.78 22.22
C ALA A 76 -14.95 23.87 23.20
N PRO A 77 -14.09 24.39 24.11
CA PRO A 77 -14.53 25.33 25.14
C PRO A 77 -15.10 26.60 24.50
N ALA A 78 -16.40 26.83 24.73
CA ALA A 78 -17.11 28.01 24.26
C ALA A 78 -16.59 29.26 25.01
N ALA A 79 -16.19 30.27 24.24
CA ALA A 79 -15.86 31.59 24.76
C ALA A 79 -17.11 32.23 25.38
N VAL A 80 -17.05 32.52 26.69
CA VAL A 80 -18.12 33.17 27.44
C VAL A 80 -18.25 34.63 26.98
N SER A 81 -19.35 34.97 26.33
CA SER A 81 -19.70 36.35 25.97
C SER A 81 -20.46 37.01 27.14
N LEU A 82 -19.81 37.94 27.84
CA LEU A 82 -20.44 38.76 28.88
C LEU A 82 -21.27 39.90 28.25
N ALA A 83 -22.58 39.89 28.49
CA ALA A 83 -23.48 40.99 28.15
C ALA A 83 -23.29 42.22 29.08
N PRO A 84 -23.52 43.47 28.62
CA PRO A 84 -23.23 44.66 29.42
C PRO A 84 -24.46 45.15 30.20
N ALA A 85 -24.35 45.19 31.54
CA ALA A 85 -25.35 45.82 32.41
C ALA A 85 -24.90 47.21 32.88
N ARG A 86 -25.45 48.22 32.20
CA ARG A 86 -25.84 49.59 32.61
C ARG A 86 -25.34 50.17 33.97
N ARG A 87 -24.47 51.19 33.85
CA ARG A 87 -24.31 52.46 34.62
C ARG A 87 -24.64 52.48 36.14
N ARG A 88 -23.67 52.95 36.95
CA ARG A 88 -23.69 54.27 37.68
C ARG A 88 -22.46 54.49 38.60
N ARG A 89 -21.80 55.65 38.41
CA ARG A 89 -21.05 56.54 39.34
C ARG A 89 -19.56 56.82 38.99
N PRO A 90 -19.13 58.10 38.91
CA PRO A 90 -17.90 58.53 38.24
C PRO A 90 -16.72 58.75 39.21
N PHE A 91 -16.38 57.77 40.05
CA PHE A 91 -15.14 57.84 40.86
C PHE A 91 -14.36 56.52 40.93
N GLY A 92 -14.84 55.44 40.32
CA GLY A 92 -14.15 54.14 40.28
C GLY A 92 -13.30 53.88 39.04
N LEU A 93 -13.24 54.83 38.10
CA LEU A 93 -12.68 54.59 36.76
C LEU A 93 -11.14 54.54 36.76
N ALA A 94 -10.48 55.31 37.64
CA ALA A 94 -9.03 55.30 37.78
C ALA A 94 -8.53 54.03 38.49
N VAL A 95 -9.23 53.56 39.52
CA VAL A 95 -8.89 52.33 40.24
C VAL A 95 -9.19 51.10 39.37
N ALA A 96 -10.31 51.09 38.65
CA ALA A 96 -10.64 50.01 37.73
C ALA A 96 -9.65 49.90 36.56
N LEU A 97 -9.16 51.02 36.03
CA LEU A 97 -8.13 51.01 34.98
C LEU A 97 -6.79 50.45 35.47
N ALA A 98 -6.37 50.80 36.70
CA ALA A 98 -5.13 50.28 37.28
C ALA A 98 -5.22 48.76 37.53
N VAL A 99 -6.34 48.27 38.05
CA VAL A 99 -6.56 46.84 38.26
C VAL A 99 -6.67 46.09 36.93
N ALA A 100 -7.37 46.64 35.93
CA ALA A 100 -7.45 46.05 34.60
C ALA A 100 -6.08 45.94 33.92
N ALA A 101 -5.24 46.97 34.03
CA ALA A 101 -3.88 46.95 33.47
C ALA A 101 -2.99 45.89 34.15
N ALA A 102 -3.09 45.74 35.47
CA ALA A 102 -2.35 44.72 36.21
C ALA A 102 -2.80 43.30 35.82
N VAL A 103 -4.11 43.06 35.68
CA VAL A 103 -4.64 41.76 35.25
C VAL A 103 -4.22 41.42 33.83
N VAL A 104 -4.21 42.39 32.91
CA VAL A 104 -3.73 42.20 31.53
C VAL A 104 -2.22 41.89 31.51
N ALA A 105 -1.41 42.59 32.31
CA ALA A 105 0.02 42.35 32.38
C ALA A 105 0.36 40.96 32.94
N VAL A 106 -0.34 40.53 34.01
CA VAL A 106 -0.18 39.18 34.58
C VAL A 106 -0.70 38.13 33.61
N GLY A 107 -1.85 38.36 32.98
CA GLY A 107 -2.42 37.46 31.97
C GLY A 107 -1.49 37.28 30.77
N LEU A 108 -0.88 38.35 30.27
CA LEU A 108 0.09 38.29 29.17
C LEU A 108 1.40 37.61 29.61
N GLY A 109 1.89 37.88 30.82
CA GLY A 109 3.08 37.22 31.37
C GLY A 109 2.89 35.72 31.55
N VAL A 110 1.75 35.31 32.12
CA VAL A 110 1.37 33.90 32.27
C VAL A 110 1.18 33.28 30.88
N TRP A 111 0.45 33.91 29.97
CA TRP A 111 0.27 33.41 28.60
C TRP A 111 1.60 33.21 27.85
N TRP A 112 2.60 34.06 28.10
CA TRP A 112 3.92 33.93 27.51
C TRP A 112 4.74 32.79 28.14
N LEU A 113 4.57 32.55 29.45
CA LEU A 113 5.22 31.46 30.18
C LEU A 113 4.59 30.08 29.93
N VAL A 114 3.27 30.01 29.75
CA VAL A 114 2.54 28.77 29.48
C VAL A 114 2.22 28.59 28.00
N ARG A 115 2.77 29.44 27.12
CA ARG A 115 2.59 29.31 25.67
C ARG A 115 3.05 27.89 25.30
N PRO A 116 2.14 26.98 24.92
CA PRO A 116 2.57 25.73 24.33
C PRO A 116 3.35 26.16 23.10
N GLY A 117 4.65 25.87 23.09
CA GLY A 117 5.46 26.10 21.91
C GLY A 117 4.66 25.52 20.75
N SER A 118 4.35 26.36 19.77
CA SER A 118 3.83 25.86 18.51
C SER A 118 4.85 24.84 18.07
N VAL A 119 4.50 23.57 18.22
CA VAL A 119 5.14 22.48 17.53
C VAL A 119 4.75 22.73 16.08
N GLY A 120 5.41 23.71 15.46
CA GLY A 120 5.51 23.73 14.02
C GLY A 120 5.97 22.32 13.66
N PRO A 121 5.38 21.68 12.66
CA PRO A 121 5.91 20.42 12.20
C PRO A 121 7.38 20.69 11.86
N GLU A 122 8.26 20.26 12.75
CA GLU A 122 9.65 20.01 12.41
C GLU A 122 9.56 19.20 11.12
N PRO A 123 10.27 19.58 10.03
CA PRO A 123 10.20 18.80 8.81
C PRO A 123 10.48 17.38 9.22
N ALA A 124 9.44 16.54 9.14
CA ALA A 124 9.55 15.13 9.45
C ALA A 124 10.74 14.67 8.63
N GLY A 125 11.68 13.97 9.27
CA GLY A 125 12.79 13.36 8.55
C GLY A 125 12.28 12.63 7.30
N PRO A 126 13.16 12.33 6.33
CA PRO A 126 12.77 11.70 5.08
C PRO A 126 11.70 10.63 5.32
N PRO A 127 10.59 10.64 4.55
CA PRO A 127 9.47 9.73 4.80
C PRO A 127 9.99 8.30 4.93
N PRO A 128 9.45 7.50 5.86
CA PRO A 128 9.99 6.18 6.14
C PRO A 128 10.06 5.36 4.85
N THR A 129 11.27 4.95 4.48
CA THR A 129 11.50 4.12 3.30
C THR A 129 11.81 2.70 3.70
N VAL A 130 11.36 1.75 2.89
CA VAL A 130 11.63 0.33 3.04
C VAL A 130 12.71 -0.07 2.04
N THR A 131 13.81 -0.65 2.52
CA THR A 131 14.83 -1.19 1.62
C THR A 131 14.28 -2.40 0.88
N ILE A 132 14.35 -2.36 -0.46
CA ILE A 132 14.03 -3.49 -1.32
C ILE A 132 15.24 -3.84 -2.18
N THR A 133 15.39 -5.13 -2.50
CA THR A 133 16.47 -5.60 -3.37
C THR A 133 15.94 -5.85 -4.78
N VAL A 134 16.71 -5.40 -5.77
CA VAL A 134 16.42 -5.64 -7.19
C VAL A 134 16.70 -7.09 -7.54
N TYR A 135 15.74 -7.73 -8.20
CA TYR A 135 15.81 -9.11 -8.62
C TYR A 135 15.72 -9.25 -10.14
N ASN A 136 16.71 -9.92 -10.74
CA ASN A 136 16.66 -10.31 -12.14
C ASN A 136 16.38 -11.83 -12.23
N SER A 137 15.30 -12.17 -12.94
CA SER A 137 14.84 -13.53 -13.24
C SER A 137 15.89 -14.29 -14.04
N GLU A 138 16.56 -13.63 -14.98
CA GLU A 138 17.58 -14.23 -15.84
C GLU A 138 18.83 -14.57 -15.05
N GLN A 139 19.17 -15.87 -15.00
CA GLN A 139 20.29 -16.36 -14.18
C GLN A 139 21.64 -15.74 -14.60
N ALA A 140 21.87 -15.56 -15.90
CA ALA A 140 23.09 -14.95 -16.45
C ALA A 140 23.29 -13.50 -15.96
N CYS A 141 22.21 -12.78 -15.67
CA CYS A 141 22.24 -11.39 -15.25
C CYS A 141 22.22 -11.18 -13.73
N ARG A 142 22.35 -12.26 -12.94
CA ARG A 142 22.47 -12.15 -11.48
C ARG A 142 23.89 -11.79 -11.03
N SER A 143 24.91 -12.19 -11.78
CA SER A 143 26.31 -11.82 -11.49
C SER A 143 26.83 -10.68 -12.38
N GLY A 144 26.17 -10.39 -13.50
CA GLY A 144 26.59 -9.37 -14.47
C GLY A 144 26.08 -7.96 -14.14
N ARG A 145 26.96 -6.96 -14.26
CA ARG A 145 26.63 -5.52 -14.15
C ARG A 145 26.72 -4.76 -15.47
N SER A 146 26.58 -5.46 -16.59
CA SER A 146 26.62 -4.88 -17.93
C SER A 146 25.31 -4.21 -18.30
N LEU A 147 25.29 -3.48 -19.43
CA LEU A 147 24.11 -2.70 -19.85
C LEU A 147 22.95 -3.59 -20.30
N GLU A 148 23.25 -4.77 -20.85
CA GLU A 148 22.28 -5.78 -21.23
C GLU A 148 21.58 -6.42 -20.02
N CYS A 149 22.25 -6.47 -18.87
CA CYS A 149 21.70 -7.00 -17.62
C CYS A 149 21.05 -5.93 -16.73
N ALA A 150 21.04 -4.68 -17.18
CA ALA A 150 20.49 -3.56 -16.44
C ALA A 150 18.96 -3.50 -16.58
N LEU A 151 18.27 -3.49 -15.45
CA LEU A 151 16.84 -3.26 -15.37
C LEU A 151 16.55 -1.76 -15.39
N ARG A 152 15.43 -1.36 -16.02
CA ARG A 152 15.04 0.03 -16.15
C ARG A 152 14.25 0.45 -14.91
N LEU A 153 14.47 1.68 -14.45
CA LEU A 153 13.49 2.38 -13.63
C LEU A 153 12.58 3.16 -14.58
N ALA A 154 11.28 2.93 -14.48
CA ALA A 154 10.29 3.61 -15.30
C ALA A 154 10.01 5.01 -14.77
N LYS A 155 9.58 5.90 -15.68
CA LYS A 155 9.13 7.25 -15.33
C LYS A 155 7.70 7.24 -14.80
N ASP A 156 6.85 6.43 -15.41
CA ASP A 156 5.42 6.34 -15.18
C ASP A 156 5.03 4.84 -15.10
N PRO A 157 4.39 4.39 -14.00
CA PRO A 157 4.03 2.99 -13.79
C PRO A 157 2.81 2.57 -14.64
N HIS A 158 2.07 3.50 -15.23
CA HIS A 158 0.90 3.22 -16.09
C HIS A 158 1.24 3.23 -17.59
N THR A 159 2.44 3.66 -17.95
CA THR A 159 2.96 3.56 -19.31
C THR A 159 3.68 2.22 -19.52
N GLU A 160 3.68 1.69 -20.75
CA GLU A 160 4.40 0.46 -21.09
C GLU A 160 5.87 0.49 -20.63
N TYR A 161 6.30 -0.56 -19.94
CA TYR A 161 7.64 -0.63 -19.34
C TYR A 161 8.78 -0.54 -20.37
N ALA A 162 8.57 -1.12 -21.57
CA ALA A 162 9.54 -1.12 -22.65
C ALA A 162 9.51 0.16 -23.52
N ALA A 163 8.58 1.09 -23.25
CA ALA A 163 8.47 2.31 -24.05
C ALA A 163 9.77 3.13 -23.99
N ALA A 164 10.22 3.62 -25.15
CA ALA A 164 11.52 4.29 -25.28
C ALA A 164 11.67 5.49 -24.32
N GLY A 165 10.60 6.26 -24.10
CA GLY A 165 10.56 7.43 -23.22
C GLY A 165 10.22 7.14 -21.75
N ASN A 166 9.87 5.89 -21.40
CA ASN A 166 9.47 5.53 -20.03
C ASN A 166 10.66 5.00 -19.24
N SER A 167 11.75 5.78 -19.15
CA SER A 167 12.89 5.41 -18.33
C SER A 167 13.60 6.63 -17.77
N VAL A 168 13.97 6.52 -16.50
CA VAL A 168 14.66 7.57 -15.73
C VAL A 168 15.99 7.09 -15.15
N GLY A 169 16.27 5.80 -15.22
CA GLY A 169 17.51 5.23 -14.68
C GLY A 169 17.63 3.74 -14.93
N ARG A 170 18.75 3.18 -14.47
CA ARG A 170 19.06 1.76 -14.54
C ARG A 170 19.54 1.25 -13.20
N VAL A 171 19.19 0.01 -12.90
CA VAL A 171 19.56 -0.73 -11.69
C VAL A 171 19.90 -2.16 -12.06
N TRP A 172 20.70 -2.82 -11.24
CA TRP A 172 21.18 -4.18 -11.46
C TRP A 172 20.67 -5.12 -10.38
N HIS A 173 20.78 -6.41 -10.64
CA HIS A 173 20.50 -7.42 -9.63
C HIS A 173 21.31 -7.17 -8.34
N GLY A 174 20.65 -7.33 -7.20
CA GLY A 174 21.27 -7.14 -5.89
C GLY A 174 21.38 -5.68 -5.46
N ASP A 175 21.07 -4.70 -6.33
CA ASP A 175 21.03 -3.30 -5.91
C ASP A 175 19.95 -3.12 -4.83
N GLU A 176 20.31 -2.42 -3.76
CA GLU A 176 19.40 -2.02 -2.70
C GLU A 176 18.81 -0.66 -3.02
N LEU A 177 17.48 -0.58 -3.02
CA LEU A 177 16.74 0.63 -3.33
C LEU A 177 15.85 1.02 -2.15
N ALA A 178 15.73 2.31 -1.90
CA ALA A 178 14.81 2.84 -0.90
C ALA A 178 13.42 2.97 -1.53
N ALA A 179 12.49 2.08 -1.19
CA ALA A 179 11.10 2.15 -1.63
C ALA A 179 10.30 3.07 -0.71
N ARG A 180 9.65 4.07 -1.29
CA ARG A 180 8.80 5.03 -0.56
C ARG A 180 7.37 4.52 -0.45
N CYS A 181 6.81 4.04 -1.55
CA CYS A 181 5.44 3.56 -1.60
C CYS A 181 5.22 2.61 -2.79
N VAL A 182 4.05 1.98 -2.85
CA VAL A 182 3.64 1.08 -3.94
C VAL A 182 2.30 1.49 -4.54
N VAL A 183 2.17 1.42 -5.87
CA VAL A 183 0.88 1.44 -6.58
C VAL A 183 0.55 0.04 -7.04
N THR A 184 -0.74 -0.31 -7.07
CA THR A 184 -1.22 -1.69 -7.35
C THR A 184 -1.97 -1.82 -8.68
N ASP A 185 -2.22 -0.70 -9.34
CA ASP A 185 -2.98 -0.53 -10.58
C ASP A 185 -2.09 -0.04 -11.73
N GLY A 186 -0.77 -0.24 -11.64
CA GLY A 186 0.15 0.05 -12.73
C GLY A 186 0.01 -0.95 -13.88
N GLN A 187 0.67 -0.64 -14.98
CA GLN A 187 0.71 -1.47 -16.18
C GLN A 187 1.21 -2.88 -15.82
N MET A 188 0.53 -3.91 -16.30
CA MET A 188 0.94 -5.29 -16.05
C MET A 188 2.28 -5.57 -16.73
N VAL A 189 3.24 -6.06 -15.96
CA VAL A 189 4.55 -6.51 -16.46
C VAL A 189 4.69 -8.00 -16.22
N ARG A 190 5.19 -8.71 -17.23
CA ARG A 190 5.59 -10.12 -17.16
C ARG A 190 7.11 -10.22 -17.21
N ASP A 191 7.71 -11.02 -16.34
CA ASP A 191 9.13 -11.33 -16.40
C ASP A 191 9.44 -12.54 -17.30
N GLU A 192 10.74 -12.83 -17.48
CA GLU A 192 11.22 -13.94 -18.30
C GLU A 192 10.89 -15.32 -17.70
N ALA A 193 10.59 -15.39 -16.39
CA ALA A 193 10.12 -16.61 -15.72
C ALA A 193 8.59 -16.79 -15.83
N GLY A 194 7.88 -15.84 -16.43
CA GLY A 194 6.43 -15.87 -16.61
C GLY A 194 5.62 -15.32 -15.45
N ILE A 195 6.25 -14.74 -14.44
CA ILE A 195 5.57 -14.09 -13.31
C ILE A 195 5.04 -12.75 -13.78
N THR A 196 3.80 -12.43 -13.40
CA THR A 196 3.13 -11.16 -13.74
C THR A 196 2.85 -10.34 -12.50
N SER A 197 2.93 -9.00 -12.61
CA SER A 197 2.49 -8.09 -11.55
C SER A 197 2.00 -6.76 -12.11
N THR A 198 1.01 -6.18 -11.45
CA THR A 198 0.58 -4.77 -11.63
C THR A 198 1.11 -3.86 -10.51
N ARG A 199 1.91 -4.40 -9.59
CA ARG A 199 2.51 -3.62 -8.49
C ARG A 199 3.73 -2.88 -9.00
N TRP A 200 3.87 -1.62 -8.62
CA TRP A 200 5.04 -0.81 -8.93
C TRP A 200 5.50 -0.05 -7.69
N TYR A 201 6.79 -0.10 -7.41
CA TYR A 201 7.38 0.52 -6.24
C TYR A 201 8.07 1.83 -6.66
N LEU A 202 7.70 2.94 -6.01
CA LEU A 202 8.42 4.20 -6.17
C LEU A 202 9.71 4.11 -5.35
N VAL A 203 10.82 4.07 -6.05
CA VAL A 203 12.14 3.79 -5.47
C VAL A 203 13.12 4.92 -5.74
N THR A 204 14.07 5.09 -4.82
CA THR A 204 15.25 5.91 -5.02
C THR A 204 16.49 5.02 -4.93
N SER A 205 17.36 5.08 -5.95
CA SER A 205 18.63 4.35 -5.95
C SER A 205 19.68 5.05 -5.08
N GLY A 206 20.73 4.33 -4.69
CA GLY A 206 21.87 4.92 -3.96
C GLY A 206 22.60 6.04 -4.74
N GLN A 207 22.36 6.14 -6.05
CA GLN A 207 22.88 7.20 -6.92
C GLN A 207 21.91 8.39 -7.04
N GLY A 208 20.78 8.36 -6.34
CA GLY A 208 19.77 9.42 -6.33
C GLY A 208 18.77 9.36 -7.48
N ALA A 209 18.83 8.35 -8.35
CA ALA A 209 17.83 8.18 -9.41
C ALA A 209 16.50 7.71 -8.79
N GLN A 210 15.45 8.49 -8.99
CA GLN A 210 14.10 8.14 -8.54
C GLN A 210 13.25 7.68 -9.73
N GLY A 211 12.54 6.56 -9.56
CA GLY A 211 11.63 6.03 -10.57
C GLY A 211 10.84 4.83 -10.07
N TRP A 212 10.14 4.17 -10.98
CA TRP A 212 9.25 3.06 -10.68
C TRP A 212 9.89 1.73 -11.03
N LEU A 213 9.93 0.82 -10.06
CA LEU A 213 10.39 -0.56 -10.24
C LEU A 213 9.18 -1.51 -10.31
N PRO A 214 9.01 -2.32 -11.37
CA PRO A 214 7.95 -3.32 -11.43
C PRO A 214 8.09 -4.36 -10.32
N GLY A 215 6.96 -4.83 -9.79
CA GLY A 215 6.95 -5.77 -8.69
C GLY A 215 7.52 -7.14 -9.02
N VAL A 216 7.56 -7.52 -10.29
CA VAL A 216 8.26 -8.73 -10.77
C VAL A 216 9.79 -8.63 -10.68
N ARG A 217 10.34 -7.42 -10.55
CA ARG A 217 11.78 -7.14 -10.45
C ARG A 217 12.26 -6.99 -9.01
N THR A 218 11.49 -7.49 -8.04
CA THR A 218 11.90 -7.53 -6.63
C THR A 218 11.38 -8.79 -5.95
N ARG A 219 12.09 -9.23 -4.91
CA ARG A 219 11.64 -10.26 -3.97
C ARG A 219 11.47 -9.67 -2.59
N ASN A 220 10.78 -8.54 -2.54
CA ASN A 220 10.54 -7.85 -1.29
C ASN A 220 9.70 -8.73 -0.34
N THR A 221 10.20 -8.93 0.88
CA THR A 221 9.54 -9.67 1.96
C THR A 221 8.91 -8.75 3.01
N ARG A 222 9.11 -7.43 2.89
CA ARG A 222 8.61 -6.42 3.81
C ARG A 222 7.46 -5.65 3.20
N GLU A 223 6.49 -5.26 4.00
CA GLU A 223 5.37 -4.46 3.50
C GLU A 223 5.80 -3.02 3.19
N VAL A 224 5.41 -2.52 2.02
CA VAL A 224 5.64 -1.13 1.59
C VAL A 224 4.28 -0.43 1.57
N PRO A 225 4.15 0.77 2.16
CA PRO A 225 2.87 1.47 2.21
C PRO A 225 2.38 1.84 0.81
N VAL A 226 1.05 1.90 0.63
CA VAL A 226 0.44 2.32 -0.63
C VAL A 226 0.70 3.81 -0.87
N CYS A 227 0.94 4.19 -2.12
CA CYS A 227 1.15 5.60 -2.47
C CYS A 227 -0.12 6.43 -2.21
N PRO A 228 0.02 7.67 -1.69
CA PRO A 228 -1.12 8.58 -1.60
C PRO A 228 -1.60 8.98 -3.01
N ALA A 229 -2.89 9.35 -3.12
CA ALA A 229 -3.59 9.47 -4.40
C ALA A 229 -3.03 10.53 -5.38
N ASP A 230 -2.19 11.44 -4.89
CA ASP A 230 -1.49 12.48 -5.62
C ASP A 230 -0.18 12.00 -6.28
N VAL A 231 0.35 10.86 -5.86
CA VAL A 231 1.54 10.23 -6.44
C VAL A 231 1.09 9.24 -7.51
N ARG A 232 1.30 9.59 -8.78
CA ARG A 232 1.06 8.75 -9.95
C ARG A 232 2.33 8.64 -10.78
#